data_AF-A0A1E7FXK5-F1
#
_entry.id   AF-A0A1E7FXK5-F1
#
_cell.length_a   1.000
_cell.length_b   1.000
_cell.length_c   1.000
_cell.angle_alpha   90.00
_cell.angle_beta   90.00
_cell.angle_gamma   90.00
#
_symmetry.space_group_name_H-M   'P 1'
#
loop_
_entity.id
_entity.type
_entity.pdbx_description
1 polymer ?
#
loop_
_entity_poly.entity_id
_entity_poly.type
_entity_poly.pdbx_seq_one_letter_code
_entity_poly.pdbx_strand_id
1 'polypeptide(L)'
;MNEMRILNAIKSPEYLENPYAATSLGKGQPHQVDWNARFSATQRTYVYRLLCYSFNDDVQWENGIPFEWDRSWCIRRGMEMDNNNNNNNNNNNKGHQGQGKNSEILDIKAMRSAALHLQGTHDFSTFRGRKCQRHSPIVTMRSVQIHSQPYGSLLGWNNFDTTTSSSATTDDGPRLVTISFVGNSFLYRQVRNMVGTLVQVGLGKVRPENIPDLLEAKDRTIAPDTAPSQGLFLVDVQHGNFQF
;
A
#
# COMPACT_ATOMS: atom_id res chain seq x y z
N MET A 1 -25.84 17.69 22.14
CA MET A 1 -24.40 17.40 21.91
C MET A 1 -24.27 15.89 21.84
N ASN A 2 -24.06 15.34 20.66
CA ASN A 2 -23.85 13.90 20.50
C ASN A 2 -22.47 13.56 21.09
N GLU A 3 -22.48 12.90 22.26
CA GLU A 3 -21.28 12.29 22.82
C GLU A 3 -20.69 11.33 21.78
N MET A 4 -19.47 11.62 21.32
CA MET A 4 -18.66 10.61 20.64
C MET A 4 -18.46 9.45 21.62
N ARG A 5 -19.23 8.38 21.44
CA ARG A 5 -18.97 7.11 22.13
C ARG A 5 -17.75 6.48 21.48
N ILE A 6 -16.57 6.80 22.00
CA ILE A 6 -15.36 6.04 21.67
C ILE A 6 -15.45 4.72 22.44
N LEU A 7 -16.06 3.73 21.81
CA LEU A 7 -16.13 2.37 22.32
C LEU A 7 -14.70 1.79 22.26
N ASN A 8 -14.07 1.62 23.43
CA ASN A 8 -12.72 1.06 23.60
C ASN A 8 -11.53 1.99 23.29
N ALA A 9 -11.60 3.28 23.64
CA ALA A 9 -10.36 4.07 23.76
C ALA A 9 -9.52 3.55 24.93
N ILE A 10 -8.35 2.99 24.63
CA ILE A 10 -7.34 2.71 25.66
C ILE A 10 -6.78 4.07 26.11
N LYS A 11 -6.79 4.32 27.42
CA LYS A 11 -6.22 5.55 27.98
C LYS A 11 -4.71 5.58 27.70
N SER A 12 -4.21 6.68 27.15
CA SER A 12 -2.77 6.85 26.96
C SER A 12 -2.04 6.82 28.30
N PRO A 13 -0.86 6.17 28.39
CA PRO A 13 -0.05 6.27 29.60
C PRO A 13 0.52 7.68 29.73
N GLU A 14 0.82 8.11 30.96
CA GLU A 14 1.48 9.40 31.22
C GLU A 14 2.99 9.34 30.94
N TYR A 15 3.60 8.20 31.22
CA TYR A 15 5.05 7.98 31.12
C TYR A 15 5.38 6.64 30.45
N LEU A 16 6.64 6.47 30.07
CA LEU A 16 7.24 5.25 29.52
C LEU A 16 8.53 4.93 30.24
N GLU A 17 8.84 3.66 30.47
CA GLU A 17 10.18 3.30 30.95
C GLU A 17 11.26 3.60 29.90
N ASN A 18 12.39 4.05 30.40
CA ASN A 18 13.57 4.32 29.60
C ASN A 18 14.45 3.04 29.53
N PRO A 19 14.50 2.34 28.38
CA PRO A 19 15.28 1.10 28.25
C PRO A 19 16.80 1.33 28.40
N TYR A 20 17.25 2.58 28.26
CA TYR A 20 18.67 2.94 28.40
C TYR A 20 19.08 3.19 29.86
N ALA A 21 18.14 3.44 30.78
CA ALA A 21 18.44 3.80 32.17
C ALA A 21 19.27 2.72 32.91
N ALA A 22 19.09 1.44 32.56
CA ALA A 22 19.84 0.33 33.12
C ALA A 22 21.16 0.01 32.37
N THR A 23 21.43 0.70 31.25
CA THR A 23 22.63 0.46 30.43
C THR A 23 23.78 1.38 30.84
N SER A 24 25.01 0.97 30.55
CA SER A 24 26.21 1.81 30.78
C SER A 24 26.14 3.15 30.03
N LEU A 25 25.41 3.20 28.91
CA LEU A 25 25.18 4.40 28.09
C LEU A 25 24.14 5.36 28.69
N GLY A 26 23.28 4.91 29.61
CA GLY A 26 22.20 5.71 30.19
C GLY A 26 22.44 6.11 31.64
N LYS A 27 23.68 6.06 32.13
CA LYS A 27 24.03 6.44 33.50
C LYS A 27 23.60 7.89 33.78
N GLY A 28 22.64 8.06 34.70
CA GLY A 28 22.07 9.37 35.07
C GLY A 28 20.81 9.79 34.31
N GLN A 29 20.31 8.96 33.39
CA GLN A 29 19.01 9.19 32.76
C GLN A 29 17.86 8.77 33.70
N PRO A 30 16.68 9.42 33.61
CA PRO A 30 15.53 9.02 34.40
C PRO A 30 15.06 7.62 33.98
N HIS A 31 14.50 6.89 34.94
CA HIS A 31 13.91 5.56 34.70
C HIS A 31 12.64 5.63 33.84
N GLN A 32 11.99 6.79 33.81
CA GLN A 32 10.79 7.04 33.04
C GLN A 32 10.92 8.33 32.22
N VAL A 33 10.27 8.38 31.07
CA VAL A 33 10.20 9.54 30.16
C VAL A 33 8.75 9.81 29.80
N ASP A 34 8.42 11.06 29.47
CA ASP A 34 7.06 11.45 29.09
C ASP A 34 6.59 10.66 27.87
N TRP A 35 5.35 10.16 27.93
CA TRP A 35 4.71 9.56 26.77
C TRP A 35 4.27 10.63 25.78
N ASN A 36 4.50 10.38 24.49
CA ASN A 36 3.97 11.22 23.42
C ASN A 36 3.54 10.37 22.22
N ALA A 37 2.30 10.58 21.76
CA ALA A 37 1.72 9.83 20.65
C ALA A 37 2.62 9.77 19.39
N ARG A 38 3.39 10.82 19.12
CA ARG A 38 4.32 10.89 17.98
C ARG A 38 5.72 10.44 18.34
N PHE A 39 6.33 11.05 19.36
CA PHE A 39 7.75 10.86 19.64
C PHE A 39 8.06 9.48 20.23
N SER A 40 7.09 8.90 20.95
CA SER A 40 7.25 7.57 21.53
C SER A 40 6.87 6.43 20.59
N ALA A 41 6.30 6.72 19.42
CA ALA A 41 5.92 5.71 18.47
C ALA A 41 7.16 5.15 17.75
N THR A 42 7.32 3.83 17.81
CA THR A 42 8.47 3.05 17.31
C THR A 42 8.18 2.40 15.96
N GLN A 43 6.90 2.28 15.59
CA GLN A 43 6.46 1.68 14.34
C GLN A 43 5.12 2.25 13.90
N ARG A 44 4.91 2.31 12.58
CA ARG A 44 3.61 2.59 11.98
C ARG A 44 3.32 1.53 10.94
N THR A 45 2.05 1.16 10.85
CA THR A 45 1.54 0.24 9.84
C THR A 45 0.55 0.98 8.96
N TYR A 46 0.84 1.05 7.68
CA TYR A 46 -0.08 1.54 6.67
C TYR A 46 -0.64 0.39 5.87
N VAL A 47 -1.93 0.45 5.53
CA VAL A 47 -2.55 -0.44 4.55
C VAL A 47 -3.03 0.40 3.37
N TYR A 48 -2.71 -0.04 2.16
CA TYR A 48 -3.26 0.49 0.93
C TYR A 48 -4.26 -0.49 0.32
N ARG A 49 -5.43 -0.01 -0.12
CA ARG A 49 -6.48 -0.83 -0.74
C ARG A 49 -6.59 -0.58 -2.24
N LEU A 50 -6.62 -1.67 -3.01
CA LEU A 50 -6.92 -1.68 -4.43
C LEU A 50 -8.19 -2.50 -4.64
N LEU A 51 -9.13 -1.98 -5.43
CA LEU A 51 -10.29 -2.73 -5.88
C LEU A 51 -10.06 -3.09 -7.35
N CYS A 52 -9.77 -4.36 -7.61
CA CYS A 52 -9.50 -4.88 -8.95
C CYS A 52 -10.77 -5.51 -9.50
N TYR A 53 -11.23 -5.12 -10.68
CA TYR A 53 -12.46 -5.66 -11.26
C TYR A 53 -12.43 -5.70 -12.79
N SER A 54 -13.10 -6.69 -13.37
CA SER A 54 -13.39 -6.72 -14.80
C SER A 54 -14.83 -6.26 -14.98
N PHE A 55 -15.05 -5.27 -15.83
CA PHE A 55 -16.38 -5.10 -16.42
C PHE A 55 -16.41 -6.05 -17.62
N ASN A 56 -17.22 -7.11 -17.54
CA ASN A 56 -17.96 -7.46 -18.75
C ASN A 56 -18.95 -6.29 -18.95
N ASP A 57 -19.20 -5.89 -20.20
CA ASP A 57 -19.95 -4.66 -20.52
C ASP A 57 -21.37 -4.60 -19.90
N ASP A 58 -21.83 -5.68 -19.25
CA ASP A 58 -23.13 -5.82 -18.58
C ASP A 58 -23.11 -5.77 -17.04
N VAL A 59 -21.96 -5.56 -16.37
CA VAL A 59 -21.97 -5.36 -14.89
C VAL A 59 -22.45 -3.94 -14.57
N GLN A 60 -23.69 -3.63 -14.91
CA GLN A 60 -24.42 -2.62 -14.17
C GLN A 60 -24.33 -3.05 -12.70
N TRP A 61 -23.81 -2.20 -11.81
CA TRP A 61 -23.89 -2.45 -10.38
C TRP A 61 -25.37 -2.33 -9.95
N GLU A 62 -26.24 -3.21 -10.45
CA GLU A 62 -27.69 -3.21 -10.18
C GLU A 62 -27.96 -3.32 -8.68
N ASN A 63 -27.02 -3.90 -7.94
CA ASN A 63 -27.02 -4.03 -6.48
C ASN A 63 -26.25 -2.93 -5.74
N GLY A 64 -25.80 -1.88 -6.43
CA GLY A 64 -25.09 -0.74 -5.86
C GLY A 64 -23.57 -0.83 -5.95
N ILE A 65 -22.92 0.34 -5.87
CA ILE A 65 -21.47 0.50 -5.94
C ILE A 65 -20.81 -0.20 -4.72
N PRO A 66 -19.71 -0.96 -4.90
CA PRO A 66 -18.94 -1.54 -3.80
C PRO A 66 -18.65 -0.53 -2.67
N PHE A 67 -18.84 -0.93 -1.42
CA PHE A 67 -18.57 -0.09 -0.24
C PHE A 67 -17.12 0.46 -0.24
N GLU A 68 -16.20 -0.29 -0.81
CA GLU A 68 -14.77 0.00 -0.89
C GLU A 68 -14.41 0.93 -2.05
N TRP A 69 -15.33 1.25 -2.96
CA TRP A 69 -15.09 2.02 -4.19
C TRP A 69 -14.41 3.37 -3.92
N ASP A 70 -14.99 4.20 -3.07
CA ASP A 70 -14.44 5.51 -2.71
C ASP A 70 -13.24 5.44 -1.73
N ARG A 71 -12.89 4.22 -1.29
CA ARG A 71 -11.84 3.94 -0.30
C ARG A 71 -10.74 3.03 -0.82
N SER A 72 -10.69 2.85 -2.13
CA SER A 72 -9.71 2.02 -2.81
C SER A 72 -9.25 2.72 -4.08
N TRP A 73 -8.07 2.34 -4.56
CA TRP A 73 -7.74 2.61 -5.94
C TRP A 73 -8.37 1.54 -6.83
N CYS A 74 -9.38 1.95 -7.58
CA CYS A 74 -10.06 1.12 -8.57
C CYS A 74 -9.14 0.85 -9.77
N ILE A 75 -8.89 -0.42 -10.07
CA ILE A 75 -8.07 -0.89 -11.20
C ILE A 75 -8.93 -1.83 -12.05
N ARG A 76 -9.16 -1.46 -13.31
CA ARG A 76 -10.03 -2.19 -14.23
C ARG A 76 -9.22 -3.06 -15.19
N ARG A 77 -9.74 -4.25 -15.52
CA ARG A 77 -9.23 -5.08 -16.64
C ARG A 77 -9.45 -4.31 -17.96
N GLY A 78 -8.36 -4.03 -18.70
CA GLY A 78 -8.44 -3.57 -20.09
C GLY A 78 -8.71 -2.08 -20.34
N MET A 79 -8.74 -1.20 -19.33
CA MET A 79 -8.81 0.24 -19.55
C MET A 79 -7.66 0.93 -18.79
N GLU A 80 -6.66 1.40 -19.53
CA GLU A 80 -5.79 2.47 -19.03
C GLU A 80 -6.69 3.64 -18.62
N MET A 81 -6.66 4.00 -17.34
CA MET A 81 -7.12 5.33 -16.97
C MET A 81 -6.03 6.29 -17.43
N ASP A 82 -6.18 6.79 -18.65
CA ASP A 82 -5.39 7.88 -19.22
C ASP A 82 -5.55 9.13 -18.34
N ASN A 83 -4.68 9.25 -17.34
CA ASN A 83 -4.37 10.55 -16.75
C ASN A 83 -3.18 11.12 -17.52
N ASN A 84 -3.40 11.52 -18.77
CA ASN A 84 -2.45 12.35 -19.47
C ASN A 84 -3.16 13.45 -20.26
N ASN A 85 -3.20 14.64 -19.68
CA ASN A 85 -3.55 15.85 -20.41
C ASN A 85 -2.23 16.49 -20.93
N ASN A 86 -2.04 16.39 -22.25
CA ASN A 86 -1.05 17.09 -23.11
C ASN A 86 0.45 16.78 -22.91
N ASN A 87 1.30 16.59 -23.92
CA ASN A 87 1.18 16.80 -25.37
C ASN A 87 2.34 16.07 -26.11
N ASN A 88 2.05 15.63 -27.33
CA ASN A 88 2.92 15.53 -28.52
C ASN A 88 3.98 14.41 -28.70
N ASN A 89 3.59 13.52 -29.63
CA ASN A 89 4.25 13.18 -30.91
C ASN A 89 5.44 12.20 -31.00
N ASN A 90 5.13 11.10 -31.70
CA ASN A 90 5.88 10.46 -32.80
C ASN A 90 7.24 9.81 -32.52
N ASN A 91 7.28 8.47 -32.47
CA ASN A 91 7.49 7.59 -33.64
C ASN A 91 8.07 6.20 -33.25
N ASN A 92 7.43 5.15 -33.78
CA ASN A 92 7.98 3.90 -34.33
C ASN A 92 9.15 3.19 -33.64
N ASN A 93 8.91 2.00 -33.05
CA ASN A 93 9.15 0.71 -33.74
C ASN A 93 8.95 -0.55 -32.85
N LYS A 94 8.36 -1.55 -33.50
CA LYS A 94 8.58 -3.00 -33.39
C LYS A 94 8.14 -3.74 -32.13
N GLY A 95 7.03 -4.46 -32.34
CA GLY A 95 6.49 -5.48 -31.47
C GLY A 95 7.50 -6.54 -31.03
N HIS A 96 7.29 -6.96 -29.80
CA HIS A 96 7.50 -8.33 -29.40
C HIS A 96 6.14 -8.88 -28.97
N GLN A 97 5.66 -9.87 -29.72
CA GLN A 97 4.56 -10.73 -29.32
C GLN A 97 5.01 -11.50 -28.07
N GLY A 98 4.41 -11.17 -26.93
CA GLY A 98 4.51 -11.95 -25.70
C GLY A 98 3.14 -12.56 -25.40
N GLN A 99 2.99 -13.84 -25.74
CA GLN A 99 1.90 -14.70 -25.30
C GLN A 99 1.88 -14.78 -23.77
N GLY A 100 0.70 -14.63 -23.15
CA GLY A 100 0.53 -14.86 -21.71
C GLY A 100 -0.91 -14.67 -21.26
N LYS A 101 -1.68 -15.77 -21.25
CA LYS A 101 -2.98 -15.89 -20.57
C LYS A 101 -2.80 -15.71 -19.05
N ASN A 102 -2.78 -14.48 -18.55
CA ASN A 102 -2.97 -14.25 -17.11
C ASN A 102 -4.42 -13.80 -16.89
N SER A 103 -5.18 -14.65 -16.20
CA SER A 103 -6.56 -14.39 -15.77
C SER A 103 -6.63 -13.26 -14.75
N GLU A 104 -5.52 -12.85 -14.13
CA GLU A 104 -5.50 -11.85 -13.05
C GLU A 104 -5.25 -10.42 -13.56
N ILE A 105 -5.98 -9.44 -13.02
CA ILE A 105 -5.88 -8.00 -13.36
C ILE A 105 -4.52 -7.40 -12.95
N LEU A 106 -3.95 -7.93 -11.87
CA LEU A 106 -2.61 -7.61 -11.40
C LEU A 106 -1.89 -8.92 -11.11
N ASP A 107 -0.65 -9.04 -11.58
CA ASP A 107 0.22 -10.15 -11.20
C ASP A 107 0.67 -9.98 -9.74
N ILE A 108 -0.09 -10.58 -8.82
CA ILE A 108 0.17 -10.50 -7.38
C ILE A 108 1.50 -11.15 -7.02
N LYS A 109 1.95 -12.16 -7.77
CA LYS A 109 3.23 -12.84 -7.51
C LYS A 109 4.41 -11.92 -7.85
N ALA A 110 4.36 -11.24 -9.00
CA ALA A 110 5.35 -10.25 -9.39
C ALA A 110 5.38 -9.08 -8.38
N MET A 111 4.22 -8.57 -7.97
CA MET A 111 4.14 -7.51 -6.94
C MET A 111 4.77 -7.94 -5.61
N ARG A 112 4.52 -9.20 -5.17
CA ARG A 112 5.12 -9.74 -3.95
C ARG A 112 6.63 -9.86 -4.07
N SER A 113 7.14 -10.33 -5.21
CA SER A 113 8.58 -10.39 -5.47
C SER A 113 9.22 -8.99 -5.40
N ALA A 114 8.63 -7.99 -6.06
CA ALA A 114 9.05 -6.60 -6.00
C ALA A 114 9.05 -6.03 -4.57
N ALA A 115 8.02 -6.36 -3.78
CA ALA A 115 7.87 -5.90 -2.41
C ALA A 115 8.97 -6.39 -1.47
N LEU A 116 9.60 -7.54 -1.75
CA LEU A 116 10.72 -8.05 -0.95
C LEU A 116 11.94 -7.11 -1.01
N HIS A 117 12.22 -6.53 -2.18
CA HIS A 117 13.33 -5.60 -2.36
C HIS A 117 13.17 -4.29 -1.57
N LEU A 118 11.94 -3.92 -1.20
CA LEU A 118 11.66 -2.73 -0.40
C LEU A 118 11.88 -2.96 1.10
N GLN A 119 12.01 -4.21 1.56
CA GLN A 119 12.25 -4.54 2.97
C GLN A 119 13.71 -4.30 3.36
N GLY A 120 13.95 -3.87 4.60
CA GLY A 120 15.26 -3.51 5.11
C GLY A 120 15.46 -2.00 5.29
N THR A 121 16.70 -1.59 5.50
CA THR A 121 17.09 -0.19 5.68
C THR A 121 17.67 0.34 4.39
N HIS A 122 16.98 1.29 3.76
CA HIS A 122 17.35 1.83 2.46
C HIS A 122 17.30 3.36 2.45
N ASP A 123 17.99 3.95 1.48
CA ASP A 123 17.76 5.32 1.05
C ASP A 123 16.51 5.36 0.17
N PHE A 124 15.41 5.94 0.68
CA PHE A 124 14.14 6.00 -0.05
C PHE A 124 13.96 7.32 -0.83
N SER A 125 15.05 7.99 -1.24
CA SER A 125 14.98 9.25 -1.99
C SER A 125 14.13 9.16 -3.26
N THR A 126 14.23 8.05 -4.01
CA THR A 126 13.38 7.78 -5.19
C THR A 126 11.89 7.77 -4.86
N PHE A 127 11.53 7.33 -3.66
CA PHE A 127 10.15 7.29 -3.18
C PHE A 127 9.77 8.51 -2.33
N ARG A 128 10.63 9.54 -2.24
CA ARG A 128 10.40 10.75 -1.45
C ARG A 128 9.61 11.79 -2.25
N GLY A 129 8.52 12.31 -1.67
CA GLY A 129 7.81 13.44 -2.25
C GLY A 129 8.60 14.75 -2.13
N ARG A 130 8.50 15.63 -3.15
CA ARG A 130 9.26 16.91 -3.24
C ARG A 130 9.12 17.83 -2.01
N LYS A 131 7.98 17.81 -1.31
CA LYS A 131 7.72 18.64 -0.10
C LYS A 131 8.20 18.00 1.22
N CYS A 132 8.99 16.93 1.17
CA CYS A 132 9.46 16.28 2.39
C CYS A 132 10.54 17.15 3.08
N GLN A 133 10.28 17.52 4.34
CA GLN A 133 11.19 18.33 5.16
C GLN A 133 12.20 17.50 5.98
N ARG A 134 12.11 16.16 5.95
CA ARG A 134 13.01 15.30 6.73
C ARG A 134 14.42 15.36 6.16
N HIS A 135 15.43 15.51 7.01
CA HIS A 135 16.83 15.55 6.57
C HIS A 135 17.28 14.21 5.97
N SER A 136 17.19 13.12 6.74
CA SER A 136 17.61 11.80 6.26
C SER A 136 16.50 11.09 5.47
N PRO A 137 16.79 10.62 4.24
CA PRO A 137 15.89 9.75 3.46
C PRO A 137 15.99 8.27 3.87
N ILE A 138 16.86 7.95 4.83
CA ILE A 138 17.08 6.57 5.27
C ILE A 138 15.96 6.15 6.21
N VAL A 139 15.29 5.06 5.84
CA VAL A 139 14.14 4.50 6.57
C VAL A 139 14.30 2.99 6.64
N THR A 140 13.82 2.38 7.73
CA THR A 140 13.76 0.93 7.87
C THR A 140 12.33 0.46 7.62
N MET A 141 12.14 -0.25 6.51
CA MET A 141 10.93 -0.98 6.17
C MET A 141 11.03 -2.38 6.78
N ARG A 142 10.23 -2.69 7.79
CA ARG A 142 10.24 -4.01 8.44
C ARG A 142 9.53 -5.07 7.62
N SER A 143 8.40 -4.73 7.01
CA SER A 143 7.68 -5.66 6.15
C SER A 143 6.84 -4.93 5.11
N VAL A 144 6.68 -5.58 3.95
CA VAL A 144 5.71 -5.22 2.93
C VAL A 144 4.97 -6.49 2.54
N GLN A 145 3.67 -6.53 2.80
CA GLN A 145 2.84 -7.73 2.58
C GLN A 145 1.70 -7.40 1.64
N ILE A 146 1.42 -8.30 0.69
CA ILE A 146 0.35 -8.14 -0.29
C ILE A 146 -0.61 -9.31 -0.17
N HIS A 147 -1.88 -9.02 0.10
CA HIS A 147 -2.96 -9.99 0.17
C HIS A 147 -3.99 -9.69 -0.91
N SER A 148 -4.51 -10.75 -1.54
CA SER A 148 -5.53 -10.66 -2.58
C SER A 148 -6.63 -11.65 -2.24
N GLN A 149 -7.87 -11.16 -2.19
CA GLN A 149 -9.04 -11.97 -1.88
C GLN A 149 -10.21 -11.58 -2.78
N PRO A 150 -11.14 -12.52 -3.06
CA PRO A 150 -12.41 -12.18 -3.68
C PRO A 150 -13.12 -11.08 -2.87
N TYR A 151 -13.64 -10.09 -3.58
CA TYR A 151 -14.45 -9.03 -2.98
C TYR A 151 -15.81 -9.58 -2.55
N GLY A 152 -16.33 -9.13 -1.40
CA GLY A 152 -17.65 -9.55 -0.90
C GLY A 152 -17.69 -10.81 -0.04
N SER A 153 -16.65 -11.67 -0.06
CA SER A 153 -16.67 -12.97 0.64
C SER A 153 -16.85 -12.88 2.16
N LEU A 154 -16.46 -11.77 2.78
CA LEU A 154 -16.57 -11.52 4.23
C LEU A 154 -17.80 -10.72 4.62
N LEU A 155 -18.47 -10.08 3.66
CA LEU A 155 -19.61 -9.18 3.92
C LEU A 155 -20.96 -9.83 3.60
N GLY A 156 -21.00 -11.11 3.25
CA GLY A 156 -22.22 -11.78 2.79
C GLY A 156 -22.78 -11.22 1.49
N TRP A 157 -21.97 -10.46 0.73
CA TRP A 157 -22.32 -9.92 -0.58
C TRP A 157 -22.15 -11.03 -1.63
N ASN A 158 -22.95 -12.09 -1.52
CA ASN A 158 -22.93 -13.23 -2.42
C ASN A 158 -23.83 -13.01 -3.66
N ASN A 159 -24.36 -11.80 -3.85
CA ASN A 159 -25.28 -11.46 -4.94
C ASN A 159 -24.56 -11.03 -6.23
N PHE A 160 -23.27 -11.36 -6.39
CA PHE A 160 -22.66 -11.32 -7.72
C PHE A 160 -23.08 -12.61 -8.43
N ASP A 161 -24.17 -12.48 -9.19
CA ASP A 161 -25.00 -13.53 -9.75
C ASP A 161 -24.19 -14.74 -10.26
N THR A 162 -24.02 -15.74 -9.38
CA THR A 162 -23.47 -17.05 -9.73
C THR A 162 -24.59 -17.99 -10.19
N THR A 163 -25.81 -17.46 -10.37
CA THR A 163 -27.03 -18.24 -10.55
C THR A 163 -27.48 -18.40 -12.00
N THR A 164 -26.80 -17.81 -12.98
CA THR A 164 -27.03 -18.14 -14.39
C THR A 164 -25.96 -19.13 -14.89
N SER A 165 -26.23 -20.41 -14.64
CA SER A 165 -25.83 -21.55 -15.48
C SER A 165 -24.34 -21.90 -15.56
N SER A 166 -23.92 -22.76 -14.62
CA SER A 166 -23.06 -23.93 -14.85
C SER A 166 -22.30 -24.01 -16.19
N SER A 167 -21.10 -23.43 -16.25
CA SER A 167 -19.96 -24.00 -16.98
C SER A 167 -18.65 -23.31 -16.57
N ALA A 168 -17.70 -24.09 -16.07
CA ALA A 168 -16.28 -23.77 -15.84
C ALA A 168 -15.92 -22.63 -14.85
N THR A 169 -15.37 -23.08 -13.71
CA THR A 169 -14.42 -22.41 -12.81
C THR A 169 -13.57 -21.31 -13.48
N THR A 170 -13.97 -20.05 -13.34
CA THR A 170 -13.08 -18.91 -13.55
C THR A 170 -13.29 -17.91 -12.41
N ASP A 171 -12.24 -17.71 -11.60
CA ASP A 171 -12.15 -16.78 -10.47
C ASP A 171 -12.08 -15.32 -10.99
N ASP A 172 -13.07 -14.90 -11.77
CA ASP A 172 -13.08 -13.64 -12.54
C ASP A 172 -13.85 -12.51 -11.83
N GLY A 173 -14.32 -12.74 -10.60
CA GLY A 173 -15.00 -11.74 -9.79
C GLY A 173 -14.09 -10.59 -9.33
N PRO A 174 -14.65 -9.46 -8.87
CA PRO A 174 -13.87 -8.38 -8.29
C PRO A 174 -13.03 -8.88 -7.11
N ARG A 175 -11.84 -8.32 -6.93
CA ARG A 175 -10.89 -8.66 -5.87
C ARG A 175 -10.48 -7.43 -5.09
N LEU A 176 -10.41 -7.59 -3.76
CA LEU A 176 -9.78 -6.62 -2.89
C LEU A 176 -8.33 -7.02 -2.69
N VAL A 177 -7.41 -6.15 -3.11
CA VAL A 177 -5.98 -6.31 -2.85
C VAL A 177 -5.55 -5.32 -1.78
N THR A 178 -4.92 -5.81 -0.73
CA THR A 178 -4.38 -4.98 0.35
C THR A 178 -2.85 -5.07 0.36
N ILE A 179 -2.20 -3.91 0.50
CA ILE A 179 -0.75 -3.81 0.62
C ILE A 179 -0.44 -3.20 1.99
N SER A 180 0.11 -4.00 2.90
CA SER A 180 0.54 -3.56 4.23
C SER A 180 2.01 -3.17 4.21
N PHE A 181 2.33 -2.01 4.81
CA PHE A 181 3.68 -1.51 4.99
C PHE A 181 3.92 -1.27 6.47
N VAL A 182 4.92 -1.94 7.03
CA VAL A 182 5.35 -1.78 8.41
C VAL A 182 6.75 -1.17 8.42
N GLY A 183 6.93 -0.06 9.11
CA GLY A 183 8.22 0.62 9.16
C GLY A 183 8.39 1.45 10.43
N ASN A 184 9.65 1.79 10.74
CA ASN A 184 9.95 2.65 11.89
C ASN A 184 9.41 4.08 11.72
N SER A 185 9.42 4.57 10.48
CA SER A 185 9.04 5.92 10.07
C SER A 185 8.75 5.90 8.57
N PHE A 186 8.15 6.98 8.03
CA PHE A 186 7.91 7.10 6.59
C PHE A 186 8.22 8.52 6.10
N LEU A 187 8.75 8.65 4.89
CA LEU A 187 8.92 9.93 4.20
C LEU A 187 7.58 10.44 3.66
N TYR A 188 7.51 11.74 3.35
CA TYR A 188 6.31 12.32 2.75
C TYR A 188 5.99 11.62 1.42
N ARG A 189 4.77 11.06 1.31
CA ARG A 189 4.26 10.25 0.18
C ARG A 189 4.96 8.91 -0.08
N GLN A 190 5.88 8.46 0.77
CA GLN A 190 6.67 7.24 0.55
C GLN A 190 5.80 6.03 0.21
N VAL A 191 4.79 5.75 1.05
CA VAL A 191 3.89 4.60 0.86
C VAL A 191 3.17 4.66 -0.49
N ARG A 192 2.60 5.81 -0.85
CA ARG A 192 1.86 5.98 -2.12
C ARG A 192 2.76 5.86 -3.36
N ASN A 193 4.01 6.33 -3.27
CA ASN A 193 4.99 6.17 -4.35
C ASN A 193 5.40 4.71 -4.52
N MET A 194 5.64 3.99 -3.41
CA MET A 194 5.92 2.55 -3.46
C MET A 194 4.72 1.76 -4.02
N VAL A 195 3.50 2.07 -3.58
CA VAL A 195 2.27 1.46 -4.11
C VAL A 195 2.13 1.70 -5.61
N GLY A 196 2.33 2.93 -6.09
CA GLY A 196 2.28 3.23 -7.53
C GLY A 196 3.25 2.36 -8.32
N THR A 197 4.46 2.18 -7.81
CA THR A 197 5.48 1.31 -8.42
C THR A 197 5.08 -0.16 -8.41
N LEU A 198 4.60 -0.67 -7.28
CA LEU A 198 4.11 -2.05 -7.17
C LEU A 198 2.93 -2.30 -8.12
N VAL A 199 2.03 -1.34 -8.30
CA VAL A 199 0.95 -1.47 -9.29
C VAL A 199 1.50 -1.52 -10.72
N GLN A 200 2.51 -0.72 -11.07
CA GLN A 200 3.17 -0.84 -12.38
C GLN A 200 3.84 -2.21 -12.57
N VAL A 201 4.36 -2.82 -11.50
CA VAL A 201 4.86 -4.20 -11.54
C VAL A 201 3.73 -5.20 -11.78
N GLY A 202 2.61 -5.07 -11.05
CA GLY A 202 1.45 -5.94 -11.25
C GLY A 202 0.82 -5.83 -12.64
N LEU A 203 0.96 -4.66 -13.28
CA LEU A 203 0.56 -4.42 -14.67
C LEU A 203 1.61 -4.87 -15.70
N GLY A 204 2.77 -5.39 -15.27
CA GLY A 204 3.86 -5.82 -16.14
C GLY A 204 4.67 -4.68 -16.79
N LYS A 205 4.43 -3.42 -16.40
CA LYS A 205 5.13 -2.23 -16.94
C LYS A 205 6.50 -2.02 -16.32
N VAL A 206 6.72 -2.52 -15.10
CA VAL A 206 8.00 -2.52 -14.40
C VAL A 206 8.32 -3.95 -14.01
N ARG A 207 9.56 -4.40 -14.20
CA ARG A 207 9.96 -5.74 -13.74
C ARG A 207 10.29 -5.73 -12.24
N PRO A 208 9.96 -6.78 -11.47
CA PRO A 208 10.30 -6.86 -10.05
C PRO A 208 11.79 -6.67 -9.75
N GLU A 209 12.65 -7.15 -10.64
CA GLU A 209 14.11 -7.12 -10.48
C GLU A 209 14.70 -5.72 -10.64
N ASN A 210 13.92 -4.75 -11.16
CA ASN A 210 14.35 -3.37 -11.33
C ASN A 210 14.13 -2.52 -10.05
N ILE A 211 13.48 -3.05 -9.00
CA ILE A 211 13.24 -2.31 -7.75
C ILE A 211 14.53 -1.90 -7.03
N PRO A 212 15.57 -2.75 -6.92
CA PRO A 212 16.88 -2.34 -6.40
C PRO A 212 17.46 -1.13 -7.16
N ASP A 213 17.44 -1.16 -8.50
CA ASP A 213 17.94 -0.04 -9.32
C ASP A 213 17.19 1.26 -9.03
N LEU A 214 15.86 1.19 -8.81
CA LEU A 214 15.07 2.34 -8.39
C LEU A 214 15.51 2.87 -7.03
N LEU A 215 15.81 2.01 -6.05
CA LEU A 215 16.32 2.45 -4.74
C LEU A 215 17.71 3.11 -4.87
N GLU A 216 18.59 2.55 -5.70
CA GLU A 216 19.95 3.04 -5.91
C GLU A 216 20.00 4.38 -6.66
N ALA A 217 19.09 4.60 -7.61
CA ALA A 217 19.05 5.82 -8.42
C ALA A 217 18.82 7.10 -7.60
N LYS A 218 18.13 6.99 -6.46
CA LYS A 218 17.81 8.10 -5.53
C LYS A 218 17.13 9.31 -6.19
N ASP A 219 16.53 9.12 -7.36
CA ASP A 219 15.88 10.16 -8.14
C ASP A 219 14.37 9.90 -8.21
N ARG A 220 13.57 10.87 -7.75
CA ARG A 220 12.11 10.77 -7.81
C ARG A 220 11.60 10.81 -9.26
N THR A 221 12.31 11.41 -10.22
CA THR A 221 11.78 11.60 -11.58
C THR A 221 11.63 10.28 -12.35
N ILE A 222 12.40 9.26 -11.98
CA ILE A 222 12.34 7.94 -12.62
C ILE A 222 11.28 7.02 -12.02
N ALA A 223 10.78 7.34 -10.82
CA ALA A 223 9.75 6.53 -10.17
C ALA A 223 8.37 6.79 -10.80
N PRO A 224 7.52 5.76 -10.92
CA PRO A 224 6.14 5.91 -11.37
C PRO A 224 5.32 6.94 -10.59
N ASP A 225 4.13 7.22 -11.13
CA ASP A 225 3.20 8.15 -10.51
C ASP A 225 2.80 7.75 -9.10
N THR A 226 2.54 8.76 -8.27
CA THR A 226 2.06 8.55 -6.90
C THR A 226 0.65 7.98 -6.95
N ALA A 227 0.44 6.81 -6.33
CA ALA A 227 -0.89 6.23 -6.17
C ALA A 227 -1.87 7.23 -5.55
N PRO A 228 -3.19 7.19 -5.82
CA PRO A 228 -4.20 8.07 -5.20
C PRO A 228 -4.17 8.06 -3.66
N SER A 229 -4.81 9.04 -3.01
CA SER A 229 -4.84 9.08 -1.53
C SER A 229 -5.92 8.21 -0.93
N GLN A 230 -7.05 8.02 -1.62
CA GLN A 230 -8.25 7.41 -1.03
C GLN A 230 -8.06 5.96 -0.56
N GLY A 231 -7.06 5.27 -1.10
CA GLY A 231 -6.76 3.89 -0.73
C GLY A 231 -5.84 3.75 0.48
N LEU A 232 -5.23 4.83 1.00
CA LEU A 232 -4.23 4.76 2.06
C LEU A 232 -4.83 4.94 3.45
N PHE A 233 -4.56 3.99 4.35
CA PHE A 233 -4.99 4.00 5.74
C PHE A 233 -3.80 3.81 6.67
N LEU A 234 -3.71 4.62 7.73
CA LEU A 234 -2.90 4.28 8.90
C LEU A 234 -3.73 3.33 9.76
N VAL A 235 -3.26 2.11 9.98
CA VAL A 235 -4.04 1.07 10.68
C VAL A 235 -3.49 0.70 12.05
N ASP A 236 -2.20 0.96 12.30
CA ASP A 236 -1.58 0.69 13.59
C ASP A 236 -0.41 1.65 13.84
N VAL A 237 -0.21 2.01 15.10
CA VAL A 237 0.94 2.75 15.59
C VAL A 237 1.40 2.05 16.86
N GLN A 238 2.58 1.45 16.79
CA GLN A 238 3.15 0.79 17.96
C GLN A 238 4.07 1.76 18.69
N HIS A 239 3.98 1.71 20.00
CA HIS A 239 4.91 2.29 20.94
C HIS A 239 5.79 1.14 21.46
N GLY A 240 7.03 1.41 21.86
CA GLY A 240 7.91 0.36 22.41
C GLY A 240 7.22 -0.38 23.57
N ASN A 241 7.52 -1.67 23.76
CA ASN A 241 6.85 -2.55 24.72
C ASN A 241 6.54 -1.86 26.06
N PHE A 242 5.27 -1.57 26.28
CA PHE A 242 4.60 -1.76 27.55
C PHE A 242 3.37 -2.58 27.20
N GLN A 243 3.30 -3.82 27.69
CA GLN A 243 2.06 -4.59 27.60
C GLN A 243 1.02 -3.83 28.44
N PHE A 244 -0.11 -3.49 27.83
CA PHE A 244 -1.26 -2.88 28.51
C PHE A 244 -2.08 -3.94 29.24
#